data_AF-A0A158S3M1-F1
#
_entry.id   AF-A0A158S3M1-F1
#
_cell.length_a   1.000
_cell.length_b   1.000
_cell.length_c   1.000
_cell.angle_alpha   90.00
_cell.angle_beta   90.00
_cell.angle_gamma   90.00
#
_symmetry.space_group_name_H-M   'P 1'
#
loop_
_entity.id
_entity.type
_entity.pdbx_description
1 polymer ?
#
loop_
_entity_poly.entity_id
_entity_poly.type
_entity_poly.pdbx_seq_one_letter_code
_entity_poly.pdbx_strand_id
1 'polypeptide(L)'
;MHHEPKFLAMAEVLNELGSEVEALGEVFCRDAAFAGRHMRELQAIDLIAQKQRVLASILTAGFSEQEMRRISLDALRSRFCGFLEDEDSTPGTVADKGHSGEASLWD
;
A
#
# COMPACT_ATOMS: atom_id res chain seq x y z
N MET A 1 3.05 -13.80 -16.19
CA MET A 1 2.47 -13.39 -14.90
C MET A 1 0.96 -13.41 -15.04
N HIS A 2 0.25 -14.27 -14.30
CA HIS A 2 -1.21 -14.25 -14.27
C HIS A 2 -1.63 -13.36 -13.10
N HIS A 3 -2.09 -12.15 -13.40
CA HIS A 3 -2.65 -11.26 -12.39
C HIS A 3 -3.99 -11.85 -11.95
N GLU A 4 -4.13 -12.11 -10.65
CA GLU A 4 -5.38 -12.61 -10.13
C GLU A 4 -6.48 -11.58 -10.41
N PRO A 5 -7.63 -11.95 -11.01
CA PRO A 5 -8.67 -10.99 -11.43
C PRO A 5 -9.12 -10.03 -10.32
N LYS A 6 -9.02 -10.46 -9.06
CA LYS A 6 -9.30 -9.63 -7.88
C LYS A 6 -8.38 -8.41 -7.77
N PHE A 7 -7.11 -8.49 -8.15
CA PHE A 7 -6.17 -7.36 -8.08
C PHE A 7 -6.48 -6.29 -9.11
N LEU A 8 -6.95 -6.68 -10.30
CA LEU A 8 -7.40 -5.73 -11.33
C LEU A 8 -8.65 -5.00 -10.86
N ALA A 9 -9.63 -5.71 -10.30
CA ALA A 9 -10.83 -5.08 -9.73
C ALA A 9 -10.49 -4.11 -8.57
N MET A 10 -9.55 -4.48 -7.70
CA MET A 10 -9.09 -3.57 -6.64
C MET A 10 -8.38 -2.34 -7.19
N ALA A 11 -7.58 -2.49 -8.25
CA ALA A 11 -6.91 -1.37 -8.92
C ALA A 11 -7.92 -0.41 -9.57
N GLU A 12 -8.97 -0.94 -10.19
CA GLU A 12 -10.08 -0.14 -10.74
C GLU A 12 -10.75 0.70 -9.65
N VAL A 13 -11.15 0.07 -8.54
CA VAL A 13 -11.78 0.78 -7.41
C VAL A 13 -10.86 1.87 -6.85
N LEU A 14 -9.55 1.61 -6.72
CA LEU A 14 -8.60 2.61 -6.25
C LEU A 14 -8.48 3.80 -7.21
N ASN A 15 -8.51 3.56 -8.52
CA ASN A 15 -8.49 4.63 -9.52
C ASN A 15 -9.79 5.46 -9.50
N GLU A 16 -10.94 4.80 -9.35
CA GLU A 16 -12.24 5.47 -9.20
C GLU A 16 -12.24 6.39 -7.97
N LEU A 17 -11.86 5.85 -6.81
CA LEU A 17 -11.78 6.63 -5.57
C LEU A 17 -10.76 7.78 -5.68
N GLY A 18 -9.61 7.55 -6.31
CA GLY A 18 -8.63 8.62 -6.56
C GLY A 18 -9.20 9.75 -7.41
N SER A 19 -9.98 9.41 -8.43
CA SER A 19 -10.62 10.38 -9.31
C SER A 19 -11.72 11.17 -8.59
N GLU A 20 -12.51 10.52 -7.73
CA GLU A 20 -13.52 11.19 -6.90
C GLU A 20 -12.89 12.17 -5.90
N VAL A 21 -11.77 11.79 -5.28
CA VAL A 21 -11.02 12.64 -4.35
C VAL A 21 -10.44 13.86 -5.07
N GLU A 22 -9.90 13.70 -6.27
CA GLU A 22 -9.41 14.82 -7.10
C GLU A 22 -10.55 15.76 -7.50
N ALA A 23 -11.69 15.22 -7.93
CA ALA A 23 -12.86 16.03 -8.26
C ALA A 23 -13.35 16.85 -7.07
N LEU A 24 -13.34 16.27 -5.86
CA LEU A 24 -13.67 16.99 -4.63
C LEU A 24 -12.66 18.10 -4.33
N GLY A 25 -11.36 17.82 -4.48
CA GLY A 25 -10.30 18.82 -4.34
C GLY A 25 -10.46 19.98 -5.32
N GLU A 26 -10.80 19.70 -6.58
CA GLU A 26 -11.07 20.72 -7.60
C GLU A 26 -12.24 21.63 -7.19
N VAL A 27 -13.33 21.07 -6.67
CA VAL A 27 -14.48 21.84 -6.18
C VAL A 27 -14.06 22.81 -5.08
N PHE A 28 -13.24 22.38 -4.13
CA PHE A 28 -12.74 23.26 -3.06
C PHE A 28 -11.77 24.33 -3.56
N CYS A 29 -10.96 24.03 -4.57
CA CYS A 29 -10.04 24.99 -5.17
C CYS A 29 -10.74 26.11 -5.96
N ARG A 30 -12.02 25.97 -6.31
CA ARG A 30 -12.80 27.02 -7.00
C ARG A 30 -13.07 28.25 -6.13
N ASP A 31 -13.07 28.11 -4.81
CA ASP A 31 -13.08 29.24 -3.88
C ASP A 31 -11.65 29.58 -3.46
N ALA A 32 -11.10 30.66 -4.05
CA ALA A 32 -9.74 31.10 -3.78
C ALA A 32 -9.50 31.46 -2.30
N ALA A 33 -10.52 31.97 -1.59
CA ALA A 33 -10.39 32.32 -0.18
C ALA A 33 -10.36 31.05 0.70
N PHE A 34 -11.16 30.05 0.36
CA PHE A 34 -11.09 28.73 1.00
C PHE A 34 -9.74 28.06 0.73
N ALA A 35 -9.31 28.00 -0.53
CA ALA A 35 -8.06 27.38 -0.92
C ALA A 35 -6.85 28.03 -0.24
N GLY A 36 -6.83 29.36 -0.14
CA GLY A 36 -5.79 30.09 0.56
C GLY A 36 -5.70 29.76 2.06
N ARG A 37 -6.84 29.48 2.72
CA ARG A 37 -6.88 29.09 4.15
C ARG A 37 -6.56 27.62 4.40
N HIS A 38 -6.83 26.74 3.43
CA HIS A 38 -6.77 25.29 3.58
C HIS A 38 -5.77 24.61 2.64
N MET A 39 -4.72 25.33 2.23
CA MET A 39 -3.75 24.85 1.25
C MET A 39 -3.09 23.52 1.66
N ARG A 40 -2.77 23.36 2.96
CA ARG A 40 -2.16 22.14 3.48
C ARG A 40 -3.10 20.95 3.37
N GLU A 41 -4.36 21.14 3.72
CA GLU A 41 -5.40 20.13 3.66
C GLU A 41 -5.68 19.73 2.20
N LEU A 42 -5.72 20.70 1.29
CA LEU A 42 -5.88 20.45 -0.15
C LEU A 42 -4.70 19.69 -0.75
N GLN A 43 -3.48 20.01 -0.34
CA GLN A 43 -2.29 19.22 -0.69
C GLN A 43 -2.36 17.80 -0.14
N ALA A 44 -2.91 17.61 1.07
CA ALA A 44 -3.10 16.28 1.63
C ALA A 44 -4.14 15.46 0.85
N ILE A 45 -5.22 16.09 0.39
CA ILE A 45 -6.24 15.49 -0.48
C ILE A 45 -5.63 15.03 -1.81
N ASP A 46 -4.88 15.91 -2.48
CA ASP A 46 -4.15 15.58 -3.72
C ASP A 46 -3.18 14.40 -3.50
N LEU A 47 -2.42 14.42 -2.40
CA LEU A 47 -1.50 13.34 -2.07
C LEU A 47 -2.22 11.99 -1.82
N ILE A 48 -3.45 12.00 -1.29
CA ILE A 48 -4.25 10.77 -1.11
C ILE A 48 -4.62 10.18 -2.47
N ALA A 49 -5.11 11.00 -3.39
CA ALA A 49 -5.45 10.55 -4.74
C ALA A 49 -4.23 10.01 -5.49
N GLN A 50 -3.08 10.69 -5.39
CA GLN A 50 -1.82 10.22 -5.96
C GLN A 50 -1.42 8.85 -5.40
N LYS A 51 -1.54 8.64 -4.08
CA LYS A 51 -1.26 7.34 -3.45
C LYS A 51 -2.19 6.24 -3.96
N GLN A 52 -3.47 6.53 -4.17
CA GLN A 52 -4.43 5.56 -4.71
C GLN A 52 -4.08 5.16 -6.14
N ARG A 53 -3.77 6.12 -7.02
CA ARG A 53 -3.33 5.85 -8.41
C ARG A 53 -2.06 5.02 -8.46
N VAL A 54 -1.13 5.29 -7.56
CA VAL A 54 0.08 4.51 -7.41
C VAL A 54 -0.23 3.07 -6.96
N LEU A 55 -1.04 2.89 -5.92
CA LEU A 55 -1.42 1.56 -5.44
C LEU A 55 -2.14 0.74 -6.52
N ALA A 56 -3.03 1.38 -7.29
CA ALA A 56 -3.67 0.76 -8.43
C ALA A 56 -2.64 0.26 -9.45
N SER A 57 -1.64 1.08 -9.76
CA SER A 57 -0.55 0.71 -10.69
C SER A 57 0.25 -0.50 -10.18
N ILE A 58 0.54 -0.59 -8.87
CA ILE A 58 1.23 -1.74 -8.26
C ILE A 58 0.40 -3.02 -8.43
N LEU A 59 -0.90 -2.94 -8.13
CA LEU A 59 -1.82 -4.07 -8.22
C LEU A 59 -1.96 -4.56 -9.66
N THR A 60 -2.08 -3.65 -10.63
CA THR A 60 -2.11 -3.97 -12.06
C THR A 60 -0.79 -4.58 -12.53
N ALA A 61 0.35 -4.11 -12.00
CA ALA A 61 1.68 -4.66 -12.29
C ALA A 61 1.96 -6.00 -11.58
N GLY A 62 1.06 -6.49 -10.72
CA GLY A 62 1.19 -7.75 -10.02
C GLY A 62 2.36 -7.81 -9.05
N PHE A 63 2.62 -6.72 -8.33
CA PHE A 63 3.68 -6.65 -7.30
C PHE A 63 5.08 -7.02 -7.80
N SER A 64 5.38 -6.75 -9.08
CA SER A 64 6.75 -6.85 -9.57
C SER A 64 7.64 -5.80 -8.88
N GLU A 65 8.69 -6.25 -8.19
CA GLU A 65 9.65 -5.36 -7.51
C GLU A 65 10.26 -4.34 -8.47
N GLN A 66 10.49 -4.74 -9.71
CA GLN A 66 10.99 -3.86 -10.77
C GLN A 66 10.00 -2.73 -11.09
N GLU A 67 8.70 -3.01 -11.12
CA GLU A 67 7.65 -2.01 -11.37
C GLU A 67 7.41 -1.13 -10.13
N MET A 68 7.53 -1.69 -8.93
CA MET A 68 7.48 -0.93 -7.68
C MET A 68 8.63 0.08 -7.57
N ARG A 69 9.81 -0.20 -8.12
CA ARG A 69 10.92 0.76 -8.17
C ARG A 69 10.67 1.93 -9.13
N ARG A 70 9.78 1.79 -10.13
CA ARG A 70 9.41 2.88 -11.05
C ARG A 70 8.44 3.88 -10.44
N ILE A 71 7.81 3.51 -9.34
CA ILE A 71 6.76 4.27 -8.69
C ILE A 71 7.37 5.31 -7.73
N SER A 72 7.03 6.58 -7.95
CA SER A 72 7.75 7.74 -7.43
C SER A 72 7.33 8.23 -6.04
N LEU A 73 6.63 7.42 -5.24
CA LEU A 73 6.31 7.76 -3.85
C LEU A 73 7.24 7.00 -2.89
N ASP A 74 8.39 7.61 -2.57
CA ASP A 74 9.43 7.01 -1.71
C ASP A 74 8.87 6.43 -0.39
N ALA A 75 7.90 7.11 0.25
CA ALA A 75 7.27 6.65 1.49
C ALA A 75 6.39 5.40 1.31
N LEU A 76 5.76 5.27 0.13
CA LEU A 76 4.95 4.10 -0.20
C LEU A 76 5.85 2.94 -0.60
N ARG A 77 6.90 3.23 -1.39
CA ARG A 77 7.97 2.28 -1.72
C ARG A 77 8.60 1.68 -0.46
N SER A 78 9.01 2.50 0.51
CA SER A 78 9.61 2.01 1.76
C SER A 78 8.70 1.10 2.57
N ARG A 79 7.39 1.37 2.61
CA ARG A 79 6.44 0.47 3.28
C ARG A 79 6.27 -0.85 2.54
N PHE A 80 6.12 -0.83 1.22
CA PHE A 80 5.91 -2.05 0.44
C PHE A 80 7.17 -2.92 0.29
N CYS A 81 8.36 -2.33 0.09
CA CYS A 81 9.61 -3.10 0.10
C CYS A 81 9.86 -3.74 1.47
N GLY A 82 9.53 -3.05 2.57
CA GLY A 82 9.59 -3.66 3.90
C GLY A 82 8.69 -4.90 4.04
N PHE A 83 7.49 -4.90 3.45
CA PHE A 83 6.61 -6.08 3.45
C PHE A 83 7.11 -7.25 2.59
N LEU A 84 7.95 -7.00 1.57
CA LEU A 84 8.50 -8.07 0.71
C LEU A 84 9.75 -8.72 1.31
N GLU A 85 10.48 -7.99 2.15
CA GLU A 85 11.65 -8.51 2.86
C GLU A 85 11.26 -9.47 4.00
N ASP A 86 10.04 -9.37 4.53
CA ASP A 86 9.54 -10.23 5.61
C ASP A 86 9.19 -11.67 5.14
N GLU A 87 8.78 -11.86 3.87
CA GLU A 87 8.36 -13.17 3.33
C GLU A 87 9.52 -14.17 3.09
N ASP A 88 10.77 -13.70 3.04
CA ASP A 88 11.97 -14.57 2.89
C ASP A 88 12.60 -14.98 4.22
N SER A 89 12.05 -14.56 5.36
CA SER A 89 12.54 -14.92 6.69
C SER A 89 11.85 -16.18 7.22
N THR A 90 12.12 -17.34 6.61
CA THR A 90 12.01 -18.61 7.34
C THR A 90 13.29 -18.80 8.17
N PRO A 91 13.24 -18.77 9.52
CA PRO A 91 14.36 -19.27 10.30
C PRO A 91 14.26 -20.79 10.29
N GLY A 92 14.95 -21.40 9.32
CA GLY A 92 15.27 -22.81 9.35
C GLY A 92 16.07 -23.16 10.60
N THR A 93 15.62 -24.22 11.28
CA THR A 93 16.44 -25.16 12.04
C THR A 93 17.18 -24.60 13.27
N VAL A 94 16.49 -24.55 14.41
CA VAL A 94 17.18 -24.69 15.70
C VAL A 94 17.28 -26.19 15.99
N ALA A 95 18.53 -26.65 16.01
CA ALA A 95 18.92 -28.02 16.24
C ALA A 95 18.42 -28.58 17.59
N ASP A 96 18.03 -29.85 17.51
CA ASP A 96 17.94 -30.83 18.57
C ASP A 96 19.00 -30.67 19.66
N LYS A 97 18.54 -30.42 20.90
CA LYS A 97 19.16 -30.96 22.11
C LYS A 97 18.05 -31.38 23.06
N GLY A 98 17.82 -32.68 23.12
CA GLY A 98 16.88 -33.31 24.02
C GLY A 98 17.01 -32.89 25.49
N HIS A 99 15.86 -32.77 26.13
CA HIS A 99 15.65 -33.26 27.48
C HIS A 99 14.21 -33.75 27.61
N SER A 100 14.10 -35.06 27.84
CA SER A 100 12.92 -35.77 28.33
C SER A 100 12.44 -35.20 29.67
N GLY A 101 11.13 -34.97 29.79
CA GLY A 101 10.49 -34.63 31.06
C GLY A 101 8.99 -34.41 30.87
N GLU A 102 8.22 -35.38 31.33
CA GLU A 102 6.75 -35.48 31.26
C GLU A 102 6.00 -34.30 31.90
N ALA A 103 4.85 -33.94 31.32
CA ALA A 103 3.52 -34.06 31.95
C ALA A 103 2.55 -32.95 31.50
N SER A 104 1.37 -33.42 31.10
CA SER A 104 0.13 -32.70 30.77
C SER A 104 -0.30 -31.67 31.82
N LEU A 105 -0.94 -30.56 31.41
CA LEU A 105 -2.09 -30.03 32.13
C LEU A 105 -2.82 -28.96 31.31
N TRP A 106 -4.02 -29.29 30.85
CA TRP A 106 -5.10 -28.33 30.70
C TRP A 106 -5.68 -28.13 32.10
N ASP A 107 -5.46 -26.95 32.69
CA ASP A 107 -6.27 -26.33 33.76
C ASP A 107 -6.05 -24.81 33.72
#